data_AF-A0A5N5QAL4-F1
#
_entry.id   AF-A0A5N5QAL4-F1
#
_cell.length_a   1.000
_cell.length_b   1.000
_cell.length_c   1.000
_cell.angle_alpha   90.00
_cell.angle_beta   90.00
_cell.angle_gamma   90.00
#
_symmetry.space_group_name_H-M   'P 1'
#
loop_
_entity.id
_entity.type
_entity.pdbx_description
1 polymer ?
#
loop_
_entity_poly.entity_id
_entity_poly.type
_entity_poly.pdbx_seq_one_letter_code
_entity_poly.pdbx_strand_id
1 'polypeptide(L)'
;MPDIQNYVLENFEEDRPNIAPRAIQLLPLAVRLNSKWLELECFRSLAFRRRPISREELIALGPKMMAQATYVRERVRTAILSSGLPKAISLHASCSEPLSCFYFITQKVQANMTANPRNLYNFRSSDEDEADIFDISIKDTEFIGSKLCDDCQPIVNELSELIRFSDELSQEVHKCVQDSKLLVADK
;
A
#
# COMPACT_ATOMS: atom_id res chain seq x y z
N MET A 1 -0.35 26.40 -18.96
CA MET A 1 -0.35 25.65 -20.25
C MET A 1 -0.90 24.27 -19.96
N PRO A 2 -2.19 24.03 -20.25
CA PRO A 2 -2.85 22.75 -20.01
C PRO A 2 -2.13 21.58 -20.70
N ASP A 3 -1.57 21.81 -21.88
CA ASP A 3 -0.94 20.76 -22.70
C ASP A 3 0.32 20.16 -22.06
N ILE A 4 1.15 20.98 -21.41
CA ILE A 4 2.35 20.50 -20.70
C ILE A 4 1.95 19.73 -19.43
N GLN A 5 0.90 20.18 -18.74
CA GLN A 5 0.40 19.51 -17.54
C GLN A 5 -0.18 18.14 -17.88
N ASN A 6 -0.98 18.06 -18.94
CA ASN A 6 -1.54 16.79 -19.42
C ASN A 6 -0.44 15.83 -19.87
N TYR A 7 0.53 16.32 -20.65
CA TYR A 7 1.69 15.52 -21.06
C TYR A 7 2.46 14.95 -19.85
N VAL A 8 2.70 15.75 -18.82
CA VAL A 8 3.39 15.27 -17.60
C VAL A 8 2.55 14.23 -16.86
N LEU A 9 1.23 14.39 -16.79
CA LEU A 9 0.34 13.44 -16.12
C LEU A 9 0.20 12.13 -16.89
N GLU A 10 0.13 12.16 -18.22
CA GLU A 10 0.13 10.98 -19.09
C GLU A 10 1.41 10.14 -18.89
N ASN A 11 2.57 10.79 -18.83
CA ASN A 11 3.83 10.10 -18.55
C ASN A 11 3.86 9.43 -17.16
N PHE A 12 3.14 9.96 -16.16
CA PHE A 12 3.03 9.31 -14.85
C PHE A 12 2.08 8.11 -14.85
N GLU A 13 1.07 8.08 -15.71
CA GLU A 13 0.19 6.92 -15.84
C GLU A 13 0.93 5.74 -16.44
N GLU A 14 1.80 5.98 -17.43
CA GLU A 14 2.70 4.97 -18.00
C GLU A 14 3.77 4.52 -16.99
N ASP A 15 4.18 5.40 -16.08
CA ASP A 15 5.22 5.17 -15.07
C ASP A 15 4.67 4.74 -13.69
N ARG A 16 3.46 4.17 -13.66
CA ARG A 16 2.75 3.80 -12.42
C ARG A 16 3.59 2.98 -11.42
N PRO A 17 4.42 1.99 -11.83
CA PRO A 17 5.27 1.23 -10.90
C PRO A 17 6.25 2.11 -10.11
N ASN A 18 6.67 3.24 -10.67
CA ASN A 18 7.64 4.16 -10.06
C ASN A 18 6.97 5.25 -9.20
N ILE A 19 5.66 5.17 -8.96
CA ILE A 19 4.95 6.11 -8.07
C ILE A 19 5.18 5.76 -6.61
N ALA A 20 5.14 4.47 -6.25
CA ALA A 20 5.30 4.01 -4.88
C ALA A 20 6.60 4.53 -4.21
N PRO A 21 7.80 4.37 -4.81
CA PRO A 21 9.05 4.95 -4.30
C PRO A 21 8.99 6.45 -4.05
N ARG A 22 8.20 7.15 -4.88
CA ARG A 22 8.22 8.62 -4.98
C ARG A 22 6.97 9.28 -4.39
N ALA A 23 6.12 8.52 -3.71
CA ALA A 23 4.81 8.98 -3.28
C ALA A 23 4.90 10.22 -2.36
N ILE A 24 5.94 10.30 -1.52
CA ILE A 24 6.21 11.45 -0.64
C ILE A 24 6.46 12.73 -1.46
N GLN A 25 7.27 12.63 -2.52
CA GLN A 25 7.61 13.79 -3.35
C GLN A 25 6.50 14.13 -4.34
N LEU A 26 5.75 13.13 -4.81
CA LEU A 26 4.70 13.29 -5.81
C LEU A 26 3.39 13.78 -5.22
N LEU A 27 3.05 13.45 -3.97
CA LEU A 27 1.76 13.84 -3.39
C LEU A 27 1.54 15.37 -3.35
N PRO A 28 2.51 16.21 -2.90
CA PRO A 28 2.37 17.67 -2.98
C PRO A 28 2.20 18.19 -4.41
N LEU A 29 2.89 17.56 -5.36
CA LEU A 29 2.79 17.91 -6.77
C LEU A 29 1.40 17.56 -7.32
N ALA A 30 0.88 16.37 -7.01
CA ALA A 30 -0.43 15.90 -7.43
C ALA A 30 -1.55 16.83 -6.96
N VAL A 31 -1.51 17.26 -5.70
CA VAL A 31 -2.46 18.22 -5.12
C VAL A 31 -2.36 19.58 -5.83
N ARG A 32 -1.14 20.08 -6.06
CA ARG A 32 -0.92 21.36 -6.76
C ARG A 32 -1.40 21.33 -8.22
N LEU A 33 -1.22 20.20 -8.91
CA LEU A 33 -1.67 19.99 -10.27
C LEU A 33 -3.16 19.59 -10.35
N ASN A 34 -3.83 19.42 -9.22
CA ASN A 34 -5.22 18.95 -9.11
C ASN A 34 -5.45 17.59 -9.82
N SER A 35 -4.44 16.72 -9.83
CA SER A 35 -4.55 15.38 -10.39
C SER A 35 -5.09 14.40 -9.34
N LYS A 36 -6.39 14.10 -9.43
CA LYS A 36 -7.07 13.19 -8.50
C LYS A 36 -6.52 11.77 -8.56
N TRP A 37 -6.16 11.29 -9.75
CA TRP A 37 -5.67 9.92 -9.91
C TRP A 37 -4.31 9.76 -9.23
N LEU A 38 -3.37 10.70 -9.48
CA LEU A 38 -2.01 10.63 -8.95
C LEU A 38 -2.02 10.84 -7.44
N GLU A 39 -2.87 11.74 -6.96
CA GLU A 39 -3.11 11.93 -5.54
C GLU A 39 -3.58 10.63 -4.88
N LEU A 40 -4.57 9.95 -5.47
CA LEU A 40 -5.09 8.68 -4.97
C LEU A 40 -4.01 7.59 -4.96
N GLU A 41 -3.20 7.49 -6.01
CA GLU A 41 -2.13 6.50 -6.11
C GLU A 41 -1.01 6.76 -5.09
N CYS A 42 -0.67 8.03 -4.84
CA CYS A 42 0.26 8.40 -3.79
C CYS A 42 -0.28 8.01 -2.41
N PHE A 43 -1.54 8.34 -2.10
CA PHE A 43 -2.16 7.94 -0.83
C PHE A 43 -2.25 6.42 -0.67
N ARG A 44 -2.60 5.69 -1.74
CA ARG A 44 -2.59 4.22 -1.77
C ARG A 44 -1.21 3.68 -1.39
N SER A 45 -0.17 4.18 -2.06
CA SER A 45 1.21 3.76 -1.82
C SER A 45 1.65 4.03 -0.37
N LEU A 46 1.33 5.22 0.17
CA LEU A 46 1.66 5.58 1.55
C LEU A 46 0.84 4.79 2.59
N ALA A 47 -0.41 4.42 2.29
CA ALA A 47 -1.24 3.62 3.18
C ALA A 47 -0.70 2.18 3.31
N PHE A 48 -0.21 1.63 2.21
CA PHE A 48 0.28 0.26 2.14
C PHE A 48 1.77 0.13 2.52
N ARG A 49 2.56 1.20 2.47
CA ARG A 49 3.96 1.18 2.90
C ARG A 49 4.11 0.68 4.34
N ARG A 50 4.96 -0.32 4.60
CA ARG A 50 5.16 -0.89 5.95
C ARG A 50 5.58 0.17 6.96
N ARG A 51 6.61 0.95 6.64
CA ARG A 51 7.21 1.96 7.53
C ARG A 51 6.30 3.18 7.74
N PRO A 52 6.29 3.76 8.96
CA PRO A 52 5.63 5.03 9.20
C PRO A 52 6.30 6.17 8.42
N ILE A 53 5.64 7.33 8.36
CA ILE A 53 6.23 8.55 7.79
C ILE A 53 7.37 9.03 8.70
N SER A 54 8.57 9.18 8.15
CA SER A 54 9.75 9.63 8.87
C SER A 54 9.71 11.14 9.14
N ARG A 55 10.66 11.62 9.94
CA ARG A 55 10.78 13.06 10.22
C ARG A 55 11.23 13.85 8.99
N GLU A 56 12.07 13.26 8.16
CA GLU A 56 12.55 13.85 6.91
C GLU A 56 11.40 13.95 5.89
N GLU A 57 10.58 12.90 5.81
CA GLU A 57 9.38 12.89 4.96
C GLU A 57 8.30 13.87 5.43
N LEU A 58 8.18 14.09 6.74
CA LEU A 58 7.34 15.14 7.30
C LEU A 58 7.75 16.53 6.77
N ILE A 59 9.05 16.80 6.62
CA ILE A 59 9.53 18.07 6.07
C ILE A 59 9.12 18.20 4.59
N ALA A 60 9.17 17.11 3.83
CA ALA A 60 8.80 17.10 2.41
C ALA A 60 7.29 17.25 2.18
N LEU A 61 6.45 16.58 2.97
CA LEU A 61 4.99 16.64 2.87
C LEU A 61 4.40 17.91 3.49
N GLY A 62 5.02 18.40 4.55
CA GLY A 62 4.41 19.37 5.45
C GLY A 62 3.34 18.76 6.37
N PRO A 63 2.94 19.49 7.43
CA PRO A 63 2.13 18.94 8.51
C PRO A 63 0.72 18.52 8.06
N LYS A 64 0.11 19.29 7.15
CA LYS A 64 -1.24 19.02 6.63
C LYS A 64 -1.31 17.70 5.86
N MET A 65 -0.41 17.52 4.89
CA MET A 65 -0.41 16.33 4.04
C MET A 65 0.07 15.10 4.80
N MET A 66 1.01 15.26 5.74
CA MET A 66 1.42 14.19 6.64
C MET A 66 0.27 13.71 7.53
N ALA A 67 -0.55 14.62 8.07
CA ALA A 67 -1.73 14.26 8.85
C ALA A 67 -2.75 13.49 8.00
N GLN A 68 -3.00 13.93 6.76
CA GLN A 68 -3.89 13.22 5.83
C GLN A 68 -3.36 11.83 5.47
N ALA A 69 -2.08 11.71 5.12
CA ALA A 69 -1.47 10.44 4.76
C ALA A 69 -1.48 9.46 5.93
N THR A 70 -1.20 9.96 7.15
CA THR A 70 -1.29 9.15 8.38
C THR A 70 -2.73 8.70 8.64
N TYR A 71 -3.71 9.61 8.52
CA TYR A 71 -5.13 9.25 8.68
C TYR A 71 -5.55 8.15 7.70
N VAL A 72 -5.27 8.33 6.41
CA VAL A 72 -5.62 7.35 5.37
C VAL A 72 -4.94 6.01 5.67
N ARG A 73 -3.64 6.01 5.99
CA ARG A 73 -2.89 4.82 6.37
C ARG A 73 -3.54 4.06 7.52
N GLU A 74 -3.80 4.73 8.64
CA GLU A 74 -4.36 4.05 9.82
C GLU A 74 -5.79 3.54 9.59
N ARG A 75 -6.61 4.30 8.87
CA ARG A 75 -8.00 3.91 8.56
C ARG A 75 -8.06 2.69 7.66
N VAL A 76 -7.30 2.69 6.56
CA VAL A 76 -7.24 1.57 5.62
C VAL A 76 -6.71 0.31 6.32
N ARG A 77 -5.64 0.43 7.11
CA ARG A 77 -5.10 -0.70 7.88
C ARG A 77 -6.08 -1.22 8.92
N THR A 78 -6.78 -0.33 9.62
CA THR A 78 -7.85 -0.72 10.56
C THR A 78 -8.99 -1.47 9.83
N ALA A 79 -9.34 -1.06 8.61
CA ALA A 79 -10.33 -1.76 7.81
C ALA A 79 -9.86 -3.18 7.47
N ILE A 80 -8.60 -3.36 7.05
CA ILE A 80 -8.01 -4.68 6.78
C ILE A 80 -7.97 -5.55 8.04
N LEU A 81 -7.59 -4.99 9.19
CA LEU A 81 -7.52 -5.75 10.44
C LEU A 81 -8.90 -6.15 10.98
N SER A 82 -9.92 -5.30 10.79
CA SER A 82 -11.27 -5.55 11.29
C SER A 82 -12.11 -6.44 10.37
N SER A 83 -12.01 -6.24 9.06
CA SER A 83 -12.82 -6.94 8.06
C SER A 83 -12.09 -8.13 7.42
N GLY A 84 -10.78 -8.24 7.65
CA GLY A 84 -9.90 -9.16 6.94
C GLY A 84 -9.46 -8.61 5.59
N LEU A 85 -8.67 -9.41 4.87
CA LEU A 85 -8.40 -9.16 3.46
C LEU A 85 -9.67 -9.34 2.63
N PRO A 86 -9.76 -8.71 1.44
CA PRO A 86 -10.87 -8.91 0.52
C PRO A 86 -11.18 -10.40 0.35
N LYS A 87 -12.46 -10.78 0.44
CA LYS A 87 -12.86 -12.20 0.29
C LYS A 87 -12.61 -12.72 -1.14
N ALA A 88 -12.38 -11.82 -2.08
CA ALA A 88 -12.16 -12.09 -3.50
C ALA A 88 -10.72 -12.53 -3.85
N ILE A 89 -9.84 -12.81 -2.88
CA ILE A 89 -8.51 -13.38 -3.19
C ILE A 89 -8.71 -14.70 -3.93
N SER A 90 -8.53 -14.64 -5.23
CA SER A 90 -8.63 -15.80 -6.11
C SER A 90 -7.30 -16.53 -6.06
N LEU A 91 -7.19 -17.49 -5.14
CA LEU A 91 -6.07 -18.41 -5.08
C LEU A 91 -5.95 -19.20 -6.39
N HIS A 92 -4.81 -19.86 -6.61
CA HIS A 92 -4.62 -20.69 -7.78
C HIS A 92 -5.76 -21.72 -7.91
N ALA A 93 -6.29 -21.93 -9.12
CA ALA A 93 -7.45 -22.80 -9.34
C ALA A 93 -7.22 -24.25 -8.90
N SER A 94 -5.95 -24.69 -8.88
CA SER A 94 -5.54 -26.03 -8.45
C SER A 94 -5.13 -26.11 -6.97
N CYS A 95 -5.30 -25.03 -6.20
CA CYS A 95 -4.90 -24.98 -4.79
C CYS A 95 -5.53 -26.13 -3.99
N SER A 96 -4.69 -27.02 -3.47
CA SER A 96 -5.11 -28.15 -2.63
C SER A 96 -5.59 -27.74 -1.23
N GLU A 97 -5.14 -26.58 -0.73
CA GLU A 97 -5.40 -26.10 0.62
C GLU A 97 -5.80 -24.60 0.65
N PRO A 98 -6.97 -24.23 0.11
CA PRO A 98 -7.34 -22.84 -0.08
C PRO A 98 -7.48 -22.06 1.23
N LEU A 99 -8.05 -22.69 2.28
CA LEU A 99 -8.20 -22.03 3.58
C LEU A 99 -6.83 -21.78 4.26
N SER A 100 -5.92 -22.75 4.20
CA SER A 100 -4.57 -22.61 4.77
C SER A 100 -3.77 -21.53 4.05
N CYS A 101 -3.81 -21.49 2.72
CA CYS A 101 -3.11 -20.48 1.92
C CYS A 101 -3.67 -19.08 2.16
N PHE A 102 -5.00 -18.93 2.17
CA PHE A 102 -5.65 -17.66 2.48
C PHE A 102 -5.30 -17.16 3.90
N TYR A 103 -5.32 -18.07 4.88
CA TYR A 103 -4.96 -17.75 6.25
C TYR A 103 -3.50 -17.33 6.38
N PHE A 104 -2.58 -18.03 5.70
CA PHE A 104 -1.17 -17.66 5.64
C PHE A 104 -0.96 -16.27 5.07
N ILE A 105 -1.56 -15.96 3.91
CA ILE A 105 -1.50 -14.63 3.28
C ILE A 105 -2.00 -13.56 4.25
N THR A 106 -3.15 -13.81 4.88
CA THR A 106 -3.75 -12.88 5.84
C THR A 106 -2.82 -12.65 7.03
N GLN A 107 -2.27 -13.71 7.63
CA GLN A 107 -1.33 -13.60 8.74
C GLN A 107 -0.06 -12.83 8.35
N LYS A 108 0.47 -13.04 7.15
CA LYS A 108 1.65 -12.34 6.67
C LYS A 108 1.39 -10.85 6.48
N VAL A 109 0.27 -10.50 5.86
CA VAL A 109 -0.12 -9.10 5.71
C VAL A 109 -0.30 -8.43 7.09
N GLN A 110 -0.94 -9.11 8.03
CA GLN A 110 -1.09 -8.61 9.40
C GLN A 110 0.27 -8.43 10.09
N ALA A 111 1.17 -9.42 9.97
CA ALA A 111 2.52 -9.35 10.52
C ALA A 111 3.30 -8.16 9.93
N ASN A 112 3.20 -7.91 8.62
CA ASN A 112 3.81 -6.78 7.95
C ASN A 112 3.27 -5.43 8.43
N MET A 113 2.00 -5.34 8.85
CA MET A 113 1.44 -4.13 9.45
C MET A 113 1.97 -3.87 10.86
N THR A 114 2.21 -4.93 11.64
CA THR A 114 2.62 -4.86 13.05
C THR A 114 4.12 -5.00 13.27
N ALA A 115 4.90 -5.22 12.20
CA ALA A 115 6.33 -5.44 12.26
C ALA A 115 7.01 -4.30 13.03
N ASN A 116 7.83 -4.66 14.03
CA ASN A 116 8.55 -3.66 14.82
C ASN A 116 9.43 -2.85 13.87
N PRO A 117 9.31 -1.50 13.86
CA PRO A 117 10.15 -0.66 13.01
C PRO A 117 11.65 -0.95 13.19
N ARG A 118 12.10 -1.35 14.38
CA ARG A 118 13.49 -1.74 14.67
C ARG A 118 13.97 -2.97 13.89
N ASN A 119 13.06 -3.89 13.57
CA ASN A 119 13.38 -5.05 12.74
C ASN A 119 13.53 -4.64 11.26
N LEU A 120 12.92 -3.53 10.85
CA LEU A 120 13.08 -2.96 9.51
C LEU A 120 14.40 -2.19 9.35
N TYR A 121 14.93 -1.60 10.44
CA TYR A 121 16.20 -0.85 10.43
C TYR A 121 17.46 -1.73 10.37
N ASN A 122 17.35 -3.04 10.59
CA ASN A 122 18.49 -3.96 10.46
C ASN A 122 18.84 -4.30 8.99
N PHE A 123 17.95 -3.96 8.05
CA PHE A 123 18.16 -4.15 6.62
C PHE A 123 18.59 -2.79 6.02
N ARG A 124 19.91 -2.59 5.95
CA ARG A 124 20.58 -1.39 5.40
C ARG A 124 20.50 -1.26 3.87
N SER A 125 19.66 -2.04 3.20
CA SER A 125 19.42 -1.89 1.76
C SER A 125 18.28 -0.90 1.55
N SER A 126 18.53 0.09 0.70
CA SER A 126 17.55 1.06 0.17
C SER A 126 16.26 0.43 -0.33
N ASP A 127 16.29 -0.86 -0.69
CA ASP A 127 15.22 -1.54 -1.39
C ASP A 127 14.08 -2.02 -0.45
N GLU A 128 14.31 -2.11 0.87
CA GLU A 128 13.27 -2.48 1.86
C GLU A 128 12.56 -1.27 2.51
N ASP A 129 13.03 -0.06 2.24
CA ASP A 129 12.37 1.18 2.69
C ASP A 129 11.00 1.37 2.01
N GLU A 130 10.79 0.70 0.87
CA GLU A 130 9.61 0.81 0.02
C GLU A 130 8.68 -0.41 0.09
N ALA A 131 9.03 -1.42 0.90
CA ALA A 131 8.23 -2.62 1.04
C ALA A 131 6.81 -2.28 1.54
N ASP A 132 5.81 -2.81 0.84
CA ASP A 132 4.41 -2.67 1.22
C ASP A 132 3.95 -3.84 2.11
N ILE A 133 2.79 -3.70 2.73
CA ILE A 133 2.23 -4.69 3.63
C ILE A 133 1.82 -6.00 2.91
N PHE A 134 1.73 -5.99 1.58
CA PHE A 134 1.34 -7.13 0.74
C PHE A 134 2.53 -7.87 0.16
N ASP A 135 3.75 -7.32 0.23
CA ASP A 135 4.96 -8.03 -0.15
C ASP A 135 5.11 -9.27 0.77
N ILE A 136 5.00 -10.46 0.18
CA ILE A 136 5.08 -11.75 0.86
C ILE A 136 6.24 -12.48 0.22
N SER A 137 7.40 -12.43 0.89
CA SER A 137 8.59 -13.08 0.35
C SER A 137 8.44 -14.60 0.37
N ILE A 138 8.90 -15.24 -0.70
CA ILE A 138 8.98 -16.71 -0.77
C ILE A 138 9.92 -17.24 0.33
N LYS A 139 10.88 -16.45 0.81
CA LYS A 139 11.76 -16.82 1.93
C LYS A 139 11.04 -16.80 3.29
N ASP A 140 9.90 -16.10 3.37
CA ASP A 140 9.09 -15.99 4.57
C ASP A 140 8.14 -17.17 4.78
N THR A 141 8.12 -18.15 3.86
CA THR A 141 7.25 -19.35 3.91
C THR A 141 7.69 -20.39 4.95
N GLU A 142 8.79 -20.16 5.65
CA GLU A 142 9.25 -20.97 6.81
C GLU A 142 8.78 -20.42 8.16
N PHE A 143 7.71 -19.61 8.15
CA PHE A 143 7.13 -19.07 9.39
C PHE A 143 6.21 -20.11 10.05
N ILE A 144 6.28 -20.17 11.37
CA ILE A 144 5.72 -21.21 12.25
C ILE A 144 4.37 -21.77 11.77
N GLY A 145 4.38 -23.00 11.26
CA GLY A 145 3.21 -23.88 11.15
C GLY A 145 2.26 -23.66 9.98
N SER A 146 2.51 -22.70 9.07
CA SER A 146 1.71 -22.53 7.86
C SER A 146 2.57 -22.09 6.69
N LYS A 147 2.38 -22.70 5.52
CA LYS A 147 3.06 -22.35 4.26
C LYS A 147 2.02 -22.26 3.16
N LEU A 148 2.35 -21.54 2.09
CA LEU A 148 1.61 -21.67 0.83
C LEU A 148 1.79 -23.09 0.28
N CYS A 149 0.76 -23.63 -0.36
CA CYS A 149 0.89 -24.86 -1.13
C CYS A 149 1.76 -24.61 -2.38
N ASP A 150 2.24 -25.71 -2.97
CA ASP A 150 3.15 -25.68 -4.12
C ASP A 150 2.55 -24.97 -5.35
N ASP A 151 1.20 -24.90 -5.46
CA ASP A 151 0.49 -24.18 -6.52
C ASP A 151 0.35 -22.67 -6.27
N CYS A 152 0.22 -22.25 -5.01
CA CYS A 152 0.01 -20.85 -4.65
C CYS A 152 1.33 -20.10 -4.43
N GLN A 153 2.39 -20.81 -4.04
CA GLN A 153 3.70 -20.22 -3.79
C GLN A 153 4.29 -19.49 -5.02
N PRO A 154 4.24 -20.05 -6.25
CA PRO A 154 4.81 -19.39 -7.44
C PRO A 154 4.10 -18.09 -7.82
N ILE A 155 2.80 -17.98 -7.54
CA ILE A 155 1.95 -16.84 -7.93
C ILE A 155 1.76 -15.83 -6.80
N VAL A 156 2.46 -15.95 -5.67
CA VAL A 156 2.20 -15.14 -4.48
C VAL A 156 2.30 -13.63 -4.75
N ASN A 157 3.25 -13.21 -5.59
CA ASN A 157 3.40 -11.80 -5.97
C ASN A 157 2.20 -11.29 -6.78
N GLU A 158 1.65 -12.13 -7.67
CA GLU A 158 0.44 -11.79 -8.43
C GLU A 158 -0.77 -11.70 -7.50
N LEU A 159 -0.88 -12.60 -6.53
CA LEU A 159 -1.93 -12.55 -5.50
C LEU A 159 -1.84 -11.27 -4.67
N SER A 160 -0.63 -10.86 -4.28
CA SER A 160 -0.38 -9.60 -3.56
C SER A 160 -0.85 -8.37 -4.35
N GLU A 161 -0.55 -8.33 -5.64
CA GLU A 161 -1.00 -7.25 -6.54
C GLU A 161 -2.52 -7.25 -6.72
N LEU A 162 -3.15 -8.43 -6.88
CA LEU A 162 -4.60 -8.56 -6.95
C LEU A 162 -5.29 -8.06 -5.67
N ILE A 163 -4.72 -8.36 -4.50
CA ILE A 163 -5.23 -7.84 -3.22
C ILE A 163 -5.12 -6.31 -3.21
N ARG A 164 -3.91 -5.79 -3.50
CA ARG A 164 -3.59 -4.37 -3.47
C ARG A 164 -4.54 -3.53 -4.33
N PHE A 165 -4.91 -4.05 -5.50
CA PHE A 165 -5.77 -3.38 -6.47
C PHE A 165 -7.21 -3.90 -6.48
N SER A 166 -7.62 -4.66 -5.46
CA SER A 166 -9.03 -5.02 -5.26
C SER A 166 -9.93 -3.79 -5.22
N ASP A 167 -11.16 -3.96 -5.70
CA ASP A 167 -12.15 -2.89 -5.71
C ASP A 167 -12.49 -2.44 -4.29
N GLU A 168 -12.58 -3.37 -3.34
CA GLU A 168 -12.90 -3.07 -1.95
C GLU A 168 -11.84 -2.18 -1.29
N LEU A 169 -10.55 -2.50 -1.45
CA LEU A 169 -9.48 -1.66 -0.88
C LEU A 169 -9.36 -0.33 -1.62
N SER A 170 -9.54 -0.33 -2.95
CA SER A 170 -9.52 0.89 -3.75
C SER A 170 -10.62 1.87 -3.32
N GLN A 171 -11.83 1.36 -3.05
CA GLN A 171 -12.95 2.15 -2.55
C GLN A 171 -12.66 2.69 -1.14
N GLU A 172 -12.10 1.87 -0.24
CA GLU A 172 -11.79 2.33 1.12
C GLU A 172 -10.71 3.42 1.13
N VAL A 173 -9.66 3.28 0.31
CA VAL A 173 -8.63 4.34 0.15
C VAL A 173 -9.29 5.62 -0.37
N HIS A 174 -10.09 5.53 -1.44
CA HIS A 174 -10.75 6.69 -2.02
C HIS A 174 -11.66 7.42 -1.02
N LYS A 175 -12.46 6.66 -0.26
CA LYS A 175 -13.30 7.19 0.81
C LYS A 175 -12.46 7.90 1.88
N CYS A 176 -11.39 7.27 2.36
CA CYS A 176 -10.51 7.87 3.37
C CYS A 176 -9.85 9.16 2.87
N VAL A 177 -9.45 9.22 1.60
CA VAL A 177 -8.88 10.44 1.00
C VAL A 177 -9.92 11.56 0.97
N GLN A 178 -11.17 11.28 0.58
CA GLN A 178 -12.26 12.25 0.61
C GLN A 178 -12.54 12.77 2.03
N ASP A 179 -12.68 11.86 3.00
CA ASP A 179 -12.92 12.19 4.40
C ASP A 179 -11.77 13.05 4.98
N SER A 180 -10.52 12.71 4.65
CA SER A 180 -9.34 13.45 5.11
C SER A 180 -9.29 14.90 4.61
N LYS A 181 -9.92 15.19 3.46
CA LYS A 181 -9.99 16.56 2.93
C LYS A 181 -10.98 17.41 3.73
N LEU A 182 -12.07 16.79 4.20
CA LEU A 182 -13.06 17.45 5.04
C LEU A 182 -12.47 17.78 6.42
N LEU A 183 -11.68 16.86 7.00
CA LEU A 183 -11.07 17.04 8.32
C LEU A 183 -10.01 18.15 8.40
N VAL A 184 -9.45 18.58 7.26
CA VAL A 184 -8.39 19.61 7.21
C VAL A 184 -8.82 20.87 6.45
N ALA A 185 -10.11 21.00 6.12
CA ALA A 185 -10.69 22.23 5.59
C ALA A 185 -11.10 23.22 6.70
N ASP A 186 -11.30 22.74 7.94
CA ASP A 186 -11.84 23.50 9.07
C ASP A 186 -10.80 24.21 9.95
N LYS A 187 -9.60 24.52 9.45
CA LYS A 187 -8.57 25.28 10.19
C LYS A 187 -7.84 26.30 9.31
#